data_AF-F8IKC6-F1
#
_entry.id   AF-F8IKC6-F1
#
_cell.length_a   1.000
_cell.length_b   1.000
_cell.length_c   1.000
_cell.angle_alpha   90.00
_cell.angle_beta   90.00
_cell.angle_gamma   90.00
#
_symmetry.space_group_name_H-M   'P 1'
#
loop_
_entity.id
_entity.type
_entity.pdbx_description
1 polymer ?
#
loop_
_entity_poly.entity_id
_entity_poly.type
_entity_poly.pdbx_seq_one_letter_code
_entity_poly.pdbx_strand_id
1 'polypeptide(L)'
;MIVKPLQHVEFFDELSIEEVEAFGRLQRMVTRALRDIVPGVQKVYSIMLAESEDCPHVHVHIVPRTEDHPASFRGLRIFDFDGPSLPRVKVERFAAELREYLQPGGVAE
;
A
#
# COMPACT_ATOMS: atom_id res chain seq x y z
N MET A 1 2.44 -0.28 -3.20
CA MET A 1 2.30 1.07 -2.61
C MET A 1 2.86 1.04 -1.20
N ILE A 2 3.35 2.17 -0.69
CA ILE A 2 3.78 2.31 0.71
C ILE A 2 2.92 3.38 1.37
N VAL A 3 2.37 3.07 2.55
CA VAL A 3 1.66 4.02 3.41
C VAL A 3 2.50 4.20 4.66
N LYS A 4 2.75 5.43 5.08
CA LYS A 4 3.58 5.73 6.25
C LYS A 4 3.04 6.95 7.01
N PRO A 5 3.25 7.04 8.33
CA PRO A 5 2.93 8.24 9.09
C PRO A 5 3.72 9.44 8.57
N LEU A 6 3.19 10.65 8.83
CA LEU A 6 3.94 11.88 8.56
C LEU A 6 5.04 12.07 9.60
N GLN A 7 4.72 11.82 10.87
CA GLN A 7 5.69 11.84 11.96
C GLN A 7 6.68 10.68 11.81
N HIS A 8 7.97 10.95 12.09
CA HIS A 8 8.94 9.88 12.20
C HIS A 8 8.75 9.14 13.53
N VAL A 9 8.38 7.87 13.43
CA VAL A 9 8.26 6.92 14.53
C VAL A 9 8.88 5.60 14.10
N GLU A 10 9.52 4.89 15.01
CA GLU A 10 10.12 3.57 14.77
C GLU A 10 9.17 2.45 15.21
N PHE A 11 8.33 2.73 16.20
CA PHE A 11 7.32 1.79 16.69
C PHE A 11 5.90 2.30 16.40
N PHE A 12 4.98 1.37 16.11
CA PHE A 12 3.62 1.73 15.74
C PHE A 12 2.81 2.34 16.90
N ASP A 13 3.15 1.99 18.14
CA ASP A 13 2.51 2.48 19.36
C ASP A 13 3.01 3.88 19.79
N GLU A 14 3.97 4.47 19.08
CA GLU A 14 4.37 5.87 19.26
C GLU A 14 3.40 6.86 18.59
N LEU A 15 2.49 6.36 17.74
CA LEU A 15 1.42 7.16 17.15
C LEU A 15 0.32 7.44 18.18
N SER A 16 -0.25 8.64 18.12
CA SER A 16 -1.49 8.95 18.83
C SER A 16 -2.65 8.07 18.34
N ILE A 17 -3.70 7.93 19.16
CA ILE A 17 -4.90 7.19 18.77
C ILE A 17 -5.54 7.82 17.52
N GLU A 18 -5.56 9.14 17.44
CA GLU A 18 -6.06 9.89 16.28
C GLU A 18 -5.27 9.57 15.01
N GLU A 19 -3.95 9.47 15.10
CA GLU A 19 -3.09 9.08 13.98
C GLU A 19 -3.32 7.63 13.58
N VAL A 20 -3.44 6.70 14.54
CA VAL A 20 -3.75 5.29 14.26
C VAL A 20 -5.10 5.14 13.56
N GLU A 21 -6.12 5.88 13.99
CA GLU A 21 -7.43 5.89 13.33
C GLU A 21 -7.36 6.43 11.90
N ALA A 22 -6.68 7.57 11.70
CA ALA A 22 -6.47 8.14 10.38
C ALA A 22 -5.69 7.19 9.46
N PHE A 23 -4.66 6.52 10.01
CA PHE A 23 -3.84 5.55 9.30
C PHE A 23 -4.66 4.32 8.88
N GLY A 24 -5.52 3.80 9.77
CA GLY A 24 -6.44 2.70 9.46
C GLY A 24 -7.45 3.06 8.37
N ARG A 25 -8.02 4.28 8.42
CA ARG A 25 -8.92 4.79 7.38
C ARG A 25 -8.20 4.89 6.03
N LEU A 26 -6.98 5.43 6.02
CA LEU A 26 -6.16 5.53 4.81
C LEU A 26 -5.85 4.14 4.22
N GLN A 27 -5.44 3.17 5.05
CA GLN A 27 -5.22 1.79 4.59
C GLN A 27 -6.50 1.18 3.98
N ARG A 28 -7.66 1.38 4.60
CA ARG A 28 -8.95 0.93 4.04
C ARG A 28 -9.22 1.56 2.67
N MET A 29 -9.04 2.88 2.54
CA MET A 29 -9.29 3.58 1.27
C MET A 29 -8.33 3.12 0.17
N VAL A 30 -7.03 3.03 0.46
CA VAL A 30 -6.02 2.59 -0.52
C VAL A 30 -6.24 1.15 -0.94
N THR A 31 -6.52 0.23 0.00
CA THR A 31 -6.79 -1.18 -0.34
C THR A 31 -8.04 -1.34 -1.21
N ARG A 32 -9.09 -0.54 -1.00
CA ARG A 32 -10.27 -0.48 -1.88
C ARG A 32 -9.90 0.07 -3.26
N ALA A 33 -9.23 1.22 -3.33
CA ALA A 33 -8.83 1.85 -4.58
C ALA A 33 -7.99 0.91 -5.45
N LEU A 34 -7.04 0.18 -4.84
CA LEU A 34 -6.22 -0.80 -5.55
C LEU A 34 -7.05 -1.95 -6.14
N ARG A 35 -8.09 -2.41 -5.45
CA ARG A 35 -8.99 -3.46 -5.97
C ARG A 35 -9.82 -2.96 -7.15
N ASP A 36 -10.22 -1.70 -7.14
CA ASP A 36 -11.08 -1.13 -8.17
C ASP A 36 -10.29 -0.72 -9.41
N ILE A 37 -9.07 -0.18 -9.22
CA ILE A 37 -8.20 0.31 -10.31
C ILE A 37 -7.42 -0.83 -10.98
N VAL A 38 -6.95 -1.82 -10.21
CA VAL A 38 -6.12 -2.92 -10.73
C VAL A 38 -7.01 -4.11 -11.10
N PRO A 39 -7.09 -4.49 -12.39
CA PRO A 39 -7.90 -5.64 -12.79
C PRO A 39 -7.39 -6.95 -12.18
N GLY A 40 -8.33 -7.85 -11.85
CA GLY A 40 -7.98 -9.21 -11.42
C GLY A 40 -7.37 -9.30 -10.02
N VAL A 41 -7.50 -8.27 -9.18
CA VAL A 41 -7.03 -8.35 -7.78
C VAL A 41 -7.83 -9.39 -7.00
N GLN A 42 -7.13 -10.44 -6.56
CA GLN A 42 -7.67 -11.51 -5.72
C GLN A 42 -7.50 -11.23 -4.22
N LYS A 43 -6.43 -10.53 -3.85
CA LYS A 43 -6.14 -10.14 -2.46
C LYS A 43 -5.28 -8.88 -2.43
N VAL A 44 -5.39 -8.10 -1.35
CA VAL A 44 -4.43 -7.02 -1.05
C VAL A 44 -3.74 -7.37 0.25
N TYR A 45 -2.41 -7.38 0.24
CA TYR A 45 -1.59 -7.54 1.44
C TYR A 45 -1.37 -6.19 2.10
N SER A 46 -1.40 -6.17 3.43
CA SER A 46 -0.93 -5.08 4.28
C SER A 46 0.18 -5.68 5.14
N ILE A 47 1.41 -5.23 4.92
CA ILE A 47 2.61 -5.83 5.53
C ILE A 47 3.44 -4.71 6.17
N MET A 48 3.62 -4.81 7.49
CA MET A 48 4.50 -3.95 8.29
C MET A 48 5.59 -4.83 8.88
N LEU A 49 6.84 -4.60 8.45
CA LEU A 49 8.03 -5.20 9.04
C LEU A 49 8.83 -4.11 9.74
N ALA A 50 9.17 -3.03 9.00
CA ALA A 50 9.80 -1.80 9.49
C ALA A 50 11.03 -2.02 10.39
N GLU A 51 11.77 -3.12 10.19
CA GLU A 51 12.91 -3.52 11.03
C GLU A 51 14.29 -3.24 10.39
N SER A 52 14.32 -2.71 9.17
CA SER A 52 15.58 -2.42 8.46
C SER A 52 16.28 -1.22 9.09
N GLU A 53 17.58 -1.34 9.39
CA GLU A 53 18.41 -0.23 9.87
C GLU A 53 18.43 0.97 8.91
N ASP A 54 18.28 0.73 7.59
CA ASP A 54 18.24 1.78 6.56
C ASP A 54 16.85 2.45 6.45
N CYS A 55 15.80 1.82 7.01
CA CYS A 55 14.42 2.33 6.96
C CYS A 55 13.66 1.99 8.27
N PRO A 56 14.08 2.56 9.41
CA PRO A 56 13.48 2.27 10.72
C PRO A 56 12.11 2.91 10.90
N HIS A 57 11.80 3.92 10.08
CA HIS A 57 10.52 4.61 10.08
C HIS A 57 9.37 3.65 9.76
N VAL A 58 8.32 3.65 10.59
CA VAL A 58 7.11 2.84 10.38
C VAL A 58 6.54 3.05 8.98
N HIS A 59 6.38 1.96 8.24
CA HIS A 59 5.74 1.97 6.94
C HIS A 59 5.05 0.63 6.65
N VAL A 60 4.00 0.69 5.85
CA VAL A 60 3.18 -0.47 5.48
C VAL A 60 3.20 -0.62 3.97
N HIS A 61 3.63 -1.79 3.50
CA HIS A 61 3.49 -2.19 2.11
C HIS A 61 2.07 -2.63 1.84
N ILE A 62 1.39 -1.92 0.94
CA ILE A 62 0.09 -2.30 0.40
C ILE A 62 0.29 -2.88 -1.00
N VAL A 63 0.08 -4.19 -1.14
CA VAL A 63 0.43 -4.95 -2.35
C VAL A 63 -0.80 -5.66 -2.91
N PRO A 64 -1.33 -5.23 -4.09
CA PRO A 64 -2.38 -5.96 -4.77
C PRO A 64 -1.82 -7.22 -5.43
N ARG A 65 -2.46 -8.37 -5.19
CA ARG A 65 -2.16 -9.65 -5.81
C ARG A 65 -3.20 -9.97 -6.87
N THR A 66 -2.72 -10.21 -8.08
CA THR A 66 -3.51 -10.67 -9.22
C THR A 66 -3.22 -12.14 -9.54
N GLU A 67 -4.01 -12.72 -10.45
CA GLU A 67 -3.80 -14.07 -10.99
C GLU A 67 -2.45 -14.28 -11.66
N ASP A 68 -1.88 -13.21 -12.23
CA ASP A 68 -0.59 -13.24 -12.92
C ASP A 68 0.59 -13.46 -11.96
N HIS A 69 0.41 -13.22 -10.66
CA HIS A 69 1.47 -13.38 -9.67
C HIS A 69 1.61 -14.86 -9.27
N PRO A 70 2.80 -15.49 -9.47
CA PRO A 70 2.99 -16.89 -9.13
C PRO A 70 2.66 -17.21 -7.67
N ALA A 71 2.06 -18.38 -7.43
CA ALA A 71 1.68 -18.81 -6.09
C ALA A 71 2.89 -18.99 -5.15
N SER A 72 4.07 -19.26 -5.70
CA SER A 72 5.34 -19.32 -4.96
C SER A 72 5.64 -18.02 -4.22
N PHE A 73 5.28 -16.85 -4.74
CA PHE A 73 5.56 -15.56 -4.12
C PHE A 73 4.50 -15.08 -3.12
N ARG A 74 3.60 -15.95 -2.63
CA ARG A 74 2.57 -15.56 -1.65
C ARG A 74 3.16 -15.19 -0.29
N GLY A 75 2.46 -14.29 0.41
CA GLY A 75 2.89 -13.81 1.73
C GLY A 75 4.17 -12.97 1.62
N LEU A 76 5.08 -13.11 2.59
CA LEU A 76 6.33 -12.35 2.64
C LEU A 76 7.26 -12.62 1.45
N ARG A 77 7.13 -13.77 0.78
CA ARG A 77 7.89 -14.06 -0.44
C ARG A 77 7.57 -13.12 -1.61
N ILE A 78 6.56 -12.24 -1.48
CA ILE A 78 6.29 -11.22 -2.49
C ILE A 78 7.44 -10.22 -2.63
N PHE A 79 8.28 -10.06 -1.61
CA PHE A 79 9.47 -9.21 -1.67
C PHE A 79 10.59 -9.83 -2.51
N ASP A 80 10.57 -11.15 -2.73
CA ASP A 80 11.52 -11.85 -3.60
C ASP A 80 11.08 -11.83 -5.08
N PHE A 81 9.92 -11.25 -5.39
CA PHE A 81 9.40 -11.20 -6.75
C PHE A 81 10.11 -10.12 -7.57
N ASP A 82 11.01 -10.56 -8.46
CA ASP A 82 11.71 -9.68 -9.40
C ASP A 82 10.95 -9.62 -10.74
N GLY A 83 10.05 -8.65 -10.85
CA GLY A 83 9.24 -8.38 -12.04
C GLY A 83 9.73 -7.14 -12.80
N PRO A 84 9.30 -6.94 -14.06
CA PRO A 84 9.68 -5.77 -14.83
C PRO A 84 9.18 -4.49 -14.17
N SER A 85 10.06 -3.50 -14.05
CA SER A 85 9.66 -2.15 -13.64
C SER A 85 8.77 -1.51 -14.70
N LEU A 86 7.69 -0.85 -14.26
CA LEU A 86 6.83 -0.09 -15.17
C LEU A 86 7.53 1.19 -15.64
N PRO A 87 7.33 1.61 -16.89
CA PRO A 87 7.76 2.94 -17.35
C PRO A 87 7.18 4.03 -16.45
N ARG A 88 7.99 5.07 -16.16
CA ARG A 88 7.62 6.19 -15.29
C ARG A 88 6.25 6.80 -15.62
N VAL A 89 5.95 6.99 -16.90
CA VAL A 89 4.64 7.54 -17.35
C VAL A 89 3.45 6.68 -16.90
N LYS A 90 3.60 5.36 -16.84
CA LYS A 90 2.54 4.47 -16.34
C LYS A 90 2.40 4.59 -14.81
N VAL A 91 3.52 4.72 -14.10
CA VAL A 91 3.54 4.94 -12.65
C VAL A 91 2.87 6.26 -12.29
N GLU A 92 3.19 7.34 -13.01
CA GLU A 92 2.60 8.67 -12.79
C GLU A 92 1.10 8.69 -13.09
N ARG A 93 0.66 8.03 -14.16
CA ARG A 93 -0.76 7.87 -14.48
C ARG A 93 -1.52 7.15 -13.37
N PHE A 94 -0.98 6.02 -12.91
CA PHE A 94 -1.57 5.25 -11.82
C PHE A 94 -1.64 6.06 -10.52
N ALA A 95 -0.59 6.82 -10.21
CA ALA A 95 -0.57 7.71 -9.05
C ALA A 95 -1.61 8.84 -9.15
N ALA A 96 -1.86 9.39 -10.35
CA ALA A 96 -2.89 10.40 -10.58
C ALA A 96 -4.30 9.81 -10.37
N GLU A 97 -4.58 8.66 -10.96
CA GLU A 97 -5.86 7.94 -10.81
C GLU A 97 -6.14 7.58 -9.35
N LEU A 98 -5.13 7.07 -8.63
CA LEU A 98 -5.24 6.80 -7.20
C LEU A 98 -5.51 8.08 -6.40
N ARG A 99 -4.87 9.20 -6.74
CA ARG A 99 -5.10 10.48 -6.07
C ARG A 99 -6.53 10.96 -6.24
N GLU A 100 -7.06 10.88 -7.46
CA GLU A 100 -8.46 11.24 -7.76
C GLU A 100 -9.44 10.36 -6.97
N TYR A 101 -9.20 9.05 -6.93
CA TYR A 101 -10.03 8.11 -6.16
C TYR A 101 -10.08 8.45 -4.67
N LEU A 102 -8.94 8.83 -4.08
CA LEU A 102 -8.82 9.11 -2.64
C LEU A 102 -9.39 10.47 -2.24
N GLN A 103 -9.84 11.31 -3.18
CA GLN A 103 -10.48 12.58 -2.82
C GLN A 103 -11.83 12.34 -2.11
N PRO A 104 -12.27 13.26 -1.23
CA PRO A 104 -13.49 13.11 -0.43
C PRO A 104 -14.81 12.88 -1.19
N GLY A 105 -14.81 12.98 -2.53
CA GLY A 105 -15.96 12.65 -3.40
C GLY A 105 -15.76 11.43 -4.30
N GLY A 106 -14.61 10.77 -4.27
CA GLY A 106 -14.28 9.60 -5.11
C GLY A 106 -14.63 8.26 -4.48
N VAL A 107 -14.87 8.23 -3.16
CA VAL A 107 -15.24 7.02 -2.43
C VAL A 107 -16.74 7.09 -2.12
N ALA A 108 -17.58 6.52 -2.98
CA ALA A 108 -18.98 6.26 -2.62
C ALA A 108 -19.00 5.32 -1.41
N GLU A 109 -19.68 5.71 -0.33
CA GLU A 109 -19.78 4.96 0.94
C GLU A 109 -20.06 3.47 0.72
#